data_AF-A0A7W0AQ35-F1
#
_entry.id   AF-A0A7W0AQ35-F1
#
_cell.length_a   1.000
_cell.length_b   1.000
_cell.length_c   1.000
_cell.angle_alpha   90.00
_cell.angle_beta   90.00
_cell.angle_gamma   90.00
#
_symmetry.space_group_name_H-M   'P 1'
#
loop_
_entity.id
_entity.type
_entity.pdbx_description
1 polymer ?
#
loop_
_entity_poly.entity_id
_entity_poly.type
_entity_poly.pdbx_seq_one_letter_code
_entity_poly.pdbx_strand_id
1 'polypeptide(L)' 'MSENGASKDRWAAGVTPYAEMGYWNAEYEPKDSDVLCAFRITPQEGVDAIEAAAAVAGESSTATWTVV' A
#
# COMPACT_ATOMS: atom_id res chain seq x y z
N MET A 1 -8.19 27.27 11.84
CA MET A 1 -7.61 26.66 10.61
C MET A 1 -8.54 25.54 10.19
N SER A 2 -8.96 25.50 8.92
CA SER A 2 -9.97 24.56 8.41
C SER A 2 -9.38 23.17 8.21
N GLU A 3 -9.74 22.21 9.06
CA GLU A 3 -9.64 20.77 8.76
C GLU A 3 -10.80 20.40 7.84
N ASN A 4 -10.54 20.32 6.54
CA ASN A 4 -11.49 19.74 5.58
C ASN A 4 -11.01 18.32 5.24
N GLY A 5 -11.40 17.37 6.08
CA GLY A 5 -11.20 15.94 5.89
C GLY A 5 -12.19 15.36 4.88
N ALA A 6 -12.02 15.65 3.61
CA ALA A 6 -12.63 14.84 2.56
C ALA A 6 -11.68 13.68 2.24
N SER A 7 -12.03 12.47 2.68
CA SER A 7 -11.34 11.25 2.22
C SER A 7 -11.41 11.23 0.69
N LYS A 8 -10.26 11.23 0.04
CA LYS A 8 -10.17 11.09 -1.42
C LYS A 8 -10.92 9.80 -1.81
N ASP A 9 -11.82 9.88 -2.78
CA ASP A 9 -12.46 8.68 -3.32
C ASP A 9 -11.36 7.72 -3.82
N ARG A 10 -11.36 6.50 -3.30
CA ARG A 10 -10.35 5.47 -3.60
C ARG A 10 -10.23 5.21 -5.10
N TRP A 11 -11.32 5.38 -5.84
CA TRP A 11 -11.40 5.12 -7.27
C TRP A 11 -11.23 6.38 -8.12
N ALA A 12 -10.99 7.53 -7.50
CA ALA A 12 -10.65 8.73 -8.23
C ALA A 12 -9.30 8.55 -8.94
N ALA A 13 -9.26 8.93 -10.22
CA ALA A 13 -8.04 8.90 -11.01
C ALA A 13 -6.90 9.68 -10.33
N GLY A 14 -5.68 9.16 -10.47
CA GLY A 14 -4.47 9.77 -9.97
C GLY A 14 -3.64 8.84 -9.09
N VAL A 15 -2.54 9.39 -8.60
CA VAL A 15 -1.58 8.66 -7.75
C VAL A 15 -2.03 8.73 -6.30
N THR A 16 -2.02 7.58 -5.64
CA THR A 16 -2.34 7.38 -4.22
C THR A 16 -1.28 6.44 -3.63
N PRO A 17 -0.83 6.65 -2.37
CA PRO A 17 0.13 5.74 -1.74
C PRO A 17 -0.38 4.31 -1.67
N TYR A 18 0.49 3.31 -1.89
CA TYR A 18 0.11 1.90 -1.86
C TYR A 18 -0.43 1.47 -0.48
N ALA A 19 0.10 2.04 0.60
CA ALA A 19 -0.38 1.78 1.96
C ALA A 19 -1.84 2.23 2.15
N GLU A 20 -2.28 3.28 1.45
CA GLU A 20 -3.67 3.76 1.45
C GLU A 20 -4.54 2.99 0.44
N MET A 21 -3.92 2.32 -0.54
CA MET A 21 -4.59 1.44 -1.51
C MET A 21 -4.90 0.04 -0.96
N GLY A 22 -4.76 -0.21 0.34
CA GLY A 22 -5.18 -1.46 0.99
C GLY A 22 -4.18 -2.61 0.84
N TYR A 23 -2.96 -2.32 0.39
CA TYR A 23 -1.86 -3.29 0.34
C TYR A 23 -1.04 -3.34 1.64
N TRP A 24 -1.45 -2.59 2.65
CA TRP A 24 -0.96 -2.69 4.02
C TRP A 24 -2.14 -2.95 4.97
N ASN A 25 -2.02 -4.00 5.80
CA ASN A 25 -2.95 -4.28 6.88
C ASN A 25 -2.22 -4.97 8.04
N ALA A 26 -2.02 -4.24 9.14
CA ALA A 26 -1.34 -4.76 10.34
C ALA A 26 -2.16 -5.80 11.12
N GLU A 27 -3.47 -5.88 10.86
CA GLU A 27 -4.40 -6.82 11.52
C GLU A 27 -4.74 -8.03 10.63
N TYR A 28 -4.07 -8.18 9.47
CA TYR A 28 -4.28 -9.34 8.61
C TYR A 28 -3.77 -10.62 9.28
N GLU A 29 -4.66 -11.57 9.52
CA GLU A 29 -4.31 -12.92 9.96
C GLU A 29 -4.11 -13.83 8.73
N PRO A 30 -2.90 -14.36 8.49
CA PRO A 30 -2.65 -15.28 7.39
C PRO A 30 -3.51 -16.55 7.47
N LYS A 31 -4.01 -16.99 6.32
CA LYS A 31 -4.72 -18.28 6.20
C LYS A 31 -3.73 -19.37 5.80
N ASP A 32 -4.05 -20.62 6.13
CA ASP A 32 -3.25 -21.79 5.73
C ASP A 32 -3.08 -21.93 4.21
N SER A 33 -3.99 -21.35 3.43
CA SER A 33 -3.95 -21.36 1.97
C SER A 33 -3.07 -20.26 1.36
N ASP A 34 -2.61 -19.30 2.16
CA ASP A 34 -1.88 -18.15 1.63
C ASP A 34 -0.41 -18.48 1.35
N VAL A 35 0.13 -17.89 0.28
CA VAL A 35 1.57 -17.96 -0.01
C VAL A 35 2.25 -16.80 0.70
N LEU A 36 3.11 -17.12 1.66
CA LEU A 36 3.85 -16.13 2.46
C LEU A 36 5.24 -15.89 1.88
N CYS A 37 5.62 -14.62 1.75
CA CYS A 37 6.93 -14.19 1.27
C CYS A 37 7.60 -13.30 2.33
N ALA A 38 8.87 -13.55 2.63
CA ALA A 38 9.68 -12.71 3.51
C ALA A 38 10.70 -11.93 2.67
N PHE A 39 10.63 -10.60 2.72
CA PHE A 39 11.53 -9.72 1.97
C PHE A 39 12.49 -8.99 2.89
N ARG A 40 13.76 -8.88 2.47
CA ARG A 40 14.69 -7.88 3.01
C ARG A 40 14.61 -6.64 2.12
N ILE A 41 13.93 -5.62 2.61
CA ILE A 41 13.76 -4.35 1.88
C ILE A 41 14.73 -3.32 2.46
N THR A 42 15.45 -2.63 1.58
CA THR A 42 16.23 -1.43 1.92
C THR A 42 15.57 -0.24 1.22
N PRO A 43 14.67 0.49 1.89
CA PRO A 43 14.05 1.68 1.31
C PRO A 43 15.11 2.74 0.98
N GLN A 44 14.82 3.57 -0.03
CA GLN A 44 15.60 4.77 -0.30
C GLN A 44 15.43 5.79 0.84
N GLU A 45 16.37 6.73 0.96
CA GLU A 45 16.27 7.81 1.95
C GLU A 45 14.96 8.60 1.74
N GLY A 46 14.21 8.83 2.83
CA GLY A 46 12.92 9.53 2.80
C GLY A 46 11.71 8.67 2.39
N VAL A 47 11.90 7.40 2.02
CA VAL A 47 10.79 6.48 1.74
C VAL A 47 10.38 5.76 3.04
N ASP A 48 9.10 5.88 3.39
CA ASP A 48 8.55 5.17 4.54
C ASP A 48 8.58 3.65 4.33
N ALA A 49 8.90 2.90 5.39
CA ALA A 49 9.08 1.45 5.31
C ALA A 49 7.76 0.71 5.04
N ILE A 50 6.63 1.21 5.56
CA ILE A 50 5.30 0.63 5.33
C ILE A 50 4.89 0.87 3.88
N GLU A 51 5.10 2.07 3.37
CA GLU A 51 4.82 2.37 1.95
C GLU A 51 5.68 1.49 1.02
N ALA A 52 6.96 1.30 1.33
CA ALA A 52 7.82 0.41 0.55
C ALA A 52 7.34 -1.06 0.58
N ALA A 53 6.90 -1.55 1.73
CA ALA A 53 6.34 -2.90 1.86
C ALA A 53 5.01 -3.04 1.11
N ALA A 54 4.14 -2.03 1.22
CA ALA A 54 2.86 -1.99 0.52
C ALA A 54 3.05 -1.93 -1.00
N ALA A 55 4.06 -1.21 -1.49
CA ALA A 55 4.41 -1.18 -2.91
C ALA A 55 4.86 -2.55 -3.43
N VAL A 56 5.70 -3.27 -2.66
CA VAL A 56 6.09 -4.65 -2.99
C VAL A 56 4.86 -5.57 -3.04
N ALA A 57 3.98 -5.49 -2.04
CA ALA A 57 2.74 -6.28 -2.01
C ALA A 57 1.81 -5.94 -3.17
N GLY A 58 1.65 -4.66 -3.50
CA GLY A 58 0.79 -4.19 -4.58
C GLY A 58 1.28 -4.65 -5.95
N GLU A 59 2.50 -4.33 -6.34
CA GLU A 59 3.04 -4.61 -7.69
C GLU A 59 3.32 -6.10 -7.93
N SER A 60 3.46 -6.91 -6.88
CA SER A 60 3.55 -8.38 -7.00
C SER A 60 2.19 -9.10 -6.96
N SER A 61 1.09 -8.36 -6.85
CA SER A 61 -0.27 -8.90 -6.86
C SER A 61 -1.13 -8.24 -7.94
N THR A 62 -1.70 -7.07 -7.67
CA THR A 62 -2.74 -6.46 -8.52
C THR A 62 -2.64 -4.94 -8.70
N ALA A 63 -1.68 -4.28 -8.06
CA ALA A 63 -1.53 -2.82 -8.16
C ALA A 63 -0.78 -2.39 -9.43
N THR A 64 -0.94 -1.12 -9.76
CA THR A 64 -0.01 -0.35 -10.60
C THR A 64 0.16 1.05 -10.01
N TRP A 65 1.03 1.87 -10.59
CA TRP A 65 1.48 3.18 -10.05
C TRP A 65 0.41 4.28 -9.94
N THR A 66 -0.77 4.09 -10.53
CA THR A 66 -1.92 5.01 -10.46
C THR A 66 -3.21 4.20 -10.35
N VAL A 67 -4.25 4.80 -9.79
CA VAL A 67 -5.60 4.23 -9.85
C VAL A 67 -6.04 4.12 -11.31
N VAL A 68 -6.63 2.97 -11.65
CA VAL A 68 -7.19 2.62 -12.97
C VAL A 68 -8.70 2.44 -12.93
#